data_AF-A0A350NKS2-F1
#
_entry.id   AF-A0A350NKS2-F1
#
_cell.length_a   1.000
_cell.length_b   1.000
_cell.length_c   1.000
_cell.angle_alpha   90.00
_cell.angle_beta   90.00
_cell.angle_gamma   90.00
#
_symmetry.space_group_name_H-M   'P 1'
#
loop_
_entity.id
_entity.type
_entity.pdbx_description
1 polymer ?
#
loop_
_entity_poly.entity_id
_entity_poly.type
_entity_poly.pdbx_seq_one_letter_code
_entity_poly.pdbx_strand_id
1 'polypeptide(L)'
;MRLNAQAAARSGLRQLGIADHGPAMRWGLGVESLETFETIRRDIRDINEVSGTYRGLSVLLGCEANIIDFEGNLDIPPWLQNDLDVVLAGFHVQIRPRSLTQGMRYLVDRALSGMSSYVAKRERIRNTDVVTAA
;
A
#
# COMPACT_ATOMS: atom_id res chain seq x y z
N MET A 1 -11.59 -10.61 -4.07
CA MET A 1 -12.43 -10.18 -2.94
C MET A 1 -13.20 -11.32 -2.23
N ARG A 2 -14.27 -11.89 -2.82
CA ARG A 2 -15.20 -12.80 -2.12
C ARG A 2 -14.56 -14.02 -1.45
N LEU A 3 -13.55 -14.63 -2.09
CA LEU A 3 -12.81 -15.76 -1.50
C LEU A 3 -12.09 -15.37 -0.19
N ASN A 4 -11.48 -14.17 -0.15
CA ASN A 4 -10.82 -13.64 1.05
C ASN A 4 -11.84 -13.40 2.17
N ALA A 5 -12.98 -12.80 1.85
CA ALA A 5 -14.07 -12.60 2.82
C ALA A 5 -14.62 -13.91 3.39
N GLN A 6 -14.80 -14.94 2.55
CA GLN A 6 -15.23 -16.27 3.01
C GLN A 6 -14.18 -16.91 3.92
N ALA A 7 -12.89 -16.80 3.57
CA ALA A 7 -11.81 -17.32 4.40
C ALA A 7 -11.79 -16.60 5.76
N ALA A 8 -11.87 -15.27 5.77
CA ALA A 8 -11.88 -14.46 6.98
C ALA A 8 -13.08 -14.82 7.91
N ALA A 9 -14.28 -14.94 7.34
CA ALA A 9 -15.46 -15.33 8.10
C ALA A 9 -15.34 -16.74 8.69
N ARG A 10 -14.85 -17.72 7.91
CA ARG A 10 -14.61 -19.10 8.41
C ARG A 10 -13.56 -19.14 9.50
N SER A 11 -12.57 -18.25 9.46
CA SER A 11 -11.56 -18.09 10.50
C SER A 11 -12.06 -17.33 11.74
N GLY A 12 -13.32 -16.88 11.75
CA GLY A 12 -13.89 -16.13 12.87
C GLY A 12 -13.35 -14.70 13.01
N LEU A 13 -12.77 -14.14 11.94
CA LEU A 13 -12.32 -12.76 11.95
C LEU A 13 -13.50 -11.80 11.97
N ARG A 14 -13.35 -10.69 12.71
CA ARG A 14 -14.35 -9.60 12.76
C ARG A 14 -14.09 -8.54 11.70
N GLN A 15 -12.85 -8.40 11.24
CA GLN A 15 -12.45 -7.42 10.24
C GLN A 15 -11.50 -8.04 9.21
N LEU A 16 -11.62 -7.57 7.97
CA LEU A 16 -10.72 -7.91 6.86
C LEU A 16 -10.35 -6.62 6.12
N GLY A 17 -9.09 -6.21 6.15
CA GLY A 17 -8.58 -5.11 5.33
C GLY A 17 -8.17 -5.60 3.95
N ILE A 18 -8.59 -4.90 2.91
CA ILE A 18 -8.17 -5.14 1.53
C ILE A 18 -7.29 -3.98 1.13
N ALA A 19 -6.00 -4.24 0.93
CA ALA A 19 -4.99 -3.21 0.72
C ALA A 19 -4.18 -3.53 -0.54
N ASP A 20 -4.80 -3.37 -1.71
CA ASP A 20 -4.08 -3.49 -2.98
C ASP A 20 -3.04 -2.36 -3.12
N HIS A 21 -1.96 -2.63 -3.84
CA HIS A 21 -0.91 -1.64 -4.08
C HIS A 21 -1.38 -0.48 -4.95
N GLY A 22 -0.86 0.72 -4.68
CA GLY A 22 -1.07 1.88 -5.53
C GLY A 22 -0.46 1.76 -6.95
N PRO A 23 -0.80 2.71 -7.85
CA PRO A 23 -0.51 2.62 -9.28
C PRO A 23 0.98 2.78 -9.65
N ALA A 24 1.84 3.22 -8.73
CA ALA A 24 3.27 3.32 -9.01
C ALA A 24 3.95 1.94 -9.03
N MET A 25 3.34 0.91 -8.42
CA MET A 25 3.87 -0.44 -8.45
C MET A 25 3.87 -1.00 -9.88
N ARG A 26 5.03 -1.48 -10.36
CA ARG A 26 5.21 -1.87 -11.76
C ARG A 26 4.77 -3.32 -12.02
N TRP A 27 4.72 -3.66 -13.31
CA TRP A 27 4.44 -5.01 -13.84
C TRP A 27 3.06 -5.57 -13.49
N GLY A 28 2.06 -4.69 -13.35
CA GLY A 28 0.69 -5.10 -13.04
C GLY A 28 0.53 -5.63 -11.62
N LEU A 29 1.46 -5.31 -10.71
CA LEU A 29 1.38 -5.68 -9.30
C LEU A 29 0.64 -4.63 -8.46
N GLY A 30 0.44 -3.42 -9.00
CA GLY A 30 -0.45 -2.41 -8.45
C GLY A 30 -1.75 -2.29 -9.23
N VAL A 31 -2.69 -1.51 -8.69
CA VAL A 31 -3.92 -1.17 -9.39
C VAL A 31 -3.62 -0.48 -10.72
N GLU A 32 -4.44 -0.74 -11.74
CA GLU A 32 -4.28 -0.15 -13.06
C GLU A 32 -4.54 1.36 -13.04
N SER A 33 -5.48 1.80 -12.21
CA SER A 33 -5.85 3.20 -12.06
C SER A 33 -6.54 3.47 -10.72
N LEU A 34 -6.76 4.74 -10.39
CA LEU A 34 -7.44 5.11 -9.14
C LEU A 34 -8.92 4.69 -9.14
N GLU A 35 -9.53 4.52 -10.31
CA GLU A 35 -10.89 4.00 -10.47
C GLU A 35 -11.04 2.55 -9.99
N THR A 36 -9.94 1.78 -9.92
CA THR A 36 -9.97 0.43 -9.36
C THR A 36 -10.47 0.43 -7.90
N PHE A 37 -10.15 1.46 -7.11
CA PHE A 37 -10.63 1.57 -5.72
C PHE A 37 -12.15 1.71 -5.62
N GLU A 38 -12.80 2.31 -6.62
CA GLU A 38 -14.27 2.37 -6.68
C GLU A 38 -14.88 0.99 -6.98
N THR A 39 -14.25 0.20 -7.84
CA THR A 39 -14.66 -1.20 -8.07
C THR A 39 -14.52 -2.02 -6.78
N ILE A 40 -13.40 -1.88 -6.07
CA ILE A 40 -13.16 -2.56 -4.79
C ILE A 40 -14.21 -2.10 -3.74
N ARG A 41 -14.52 -0.81 -3.68
CA ARG A 41 -15.54 -0.26 -2.78
C ARG A 41 -16.92 -0.90 -2.99
N ARG A 42 -17.34 -1.07 -4.25
CA ARG A 42 -18.62 -1.73 -4.58
C ARG A 42 -18.64 -3.18 -4.11
N ASP A 43 -17.56 -3.92 -4.38
CA ASP A 43 -17.42 -5.30 -3.92
C ASP A 43 -17.48 -5.41 -2.39
N ILE A 44 -16.84 -4.48 -1.68
CA ILE A 44 -16.84 -4.40 -0.22
C ILE A 44 -18.25 -4.11 0.31
N ARG A 45 -18.94 -3.13 -0.29
CA ARG A 45 -20.30 -2.77 0.06
C ARG A 45 -21.24 -3.97 -0.06
N ASP A 46 -21.18 -4.68 -1.19
CA ASP A 46 -21.97 -5.90 -1.40
C ASP A 46 -21.71 -6.94 -0.30
N ILE A 47 -20.46 -7.13 0.10
CA ILE A 47 -20.10 -8.11 1.15
C ILE A 47 -20.59 -7.66 2.53
N ASN A 48 -20.44 -6.38 2.85
CA ASN A 48 -20.83 -5.82 4.14
C ASN A 48 -22.36 -5.73 4.31
N GLU A 49 -23.13 -5.54 3.23
CA GLU A 49 -24.59 -5.50 3.26
C GLU A 49 -25.23 -6.90 3.30
N VAL A 50 -24.56 -7.93 2.77
CA VAL A 50 -25.10 -9.30 2.72
C VAL A 50 -25.10 -9.96 4.10
N SER A 51 -26.29 -10.24 4.62
CA SER A 51 -26.47 -11.10 5.79
C SER A 51 -26.30 -12.58 5.42
N GLY A 52 -25.49 -13.34 6.18
CA GLY A 52 -25.30 -14.77 5.97
C GLY A 52 -23.86 -15.22 6.23
N THR A 53 -23.19 -15.76 5.21
CA THR A 53 -21.80 -16.26 5.26
C THR A 53 -20.80 -15.24 5.82
N TYR A 54 -21.08 -13.94 5.70
CA TYR A 54 -20.22 -12.84 6.16
C TYR A 54 -20.74 -12.16 7.44
N ARG A 55 -21.78 -12.72 8.09
CA ARG A 55 -22.39 -12.09 9.27
C ARG A 55 -21.34 -11.89 10.36
N GLY A 56 -21.14 -10.63 10.76
CA GLY A 56 -20.17 -10.24 11.79
C GLY A 56 -18.76 -9.94 11.28
N LEU A 57 -18.52 -10.09 9.98
CA LEU A 57 -17.30 -9.63 9.30
C LEU A 57 -17.55 -8.23 8.72
N SER A 58 -16.64 -7.29 8.99
CA SER A 58 -16.58 -5.99 8.33
C SER A 58 -15.34 -5.96 7.42
N VAL A 59 -15.55 -5.77 6.13
CA VAL A 59 -14.46 -5.59 5.17
C VAL A 59 -14.16 -4.09 5.06
N LEU A 60 -12.89 -3.74 5.16
CA LEU A 60 -12.38 -2.37 5.12
C LEU A 60 -11.69 -2.11 3.77
N LEU A 61 -11.97 -0.96 3.19
CA LEU A 61 -11.33 -0.48 1.98
C LEU A 61 -9.99 0.17 2.33
N GLY A 62 -8.89 -0.34 1.78
CA GLY A 62 -7.58 0.23 2.00
C GLY A 62 -6.66 0.19 0.78
N CYS A 63 -5.46 0.70 0.98
CA CYS A 63 -4.38 0.68 0.00
C CYS A 63 -3.04 0.45 0.69
N GLU A 64 -2.18 -0.40 0.12
CA GLU A 64 -0.75 -0.42 0.41
C GLU A 64 -0.06 0.58 -0.52
N ALA A 65 -0.09 1.85 -0.12
CA ALA A 65 0.44 2.97 -0.86
C ALA A 65 1.97 2.92 -0.90
N ASN A 66 2.51 3.17 -2.09
CA ASN A 66 3.94 3.21 -2.30
C ASN A 66 4.49 4.57 -1.92
N ILE A 67 5.55 4.60 -1.12
CA ILE A 67 6.35 5.80 -0.91
C ILE A 67 7.22 6.01 -2.15
N ILE A 68 6.98 7.09 -2.90
CA ILE A 68 7.56 7.31 -4.24
C ILE A 68 8.78 8.25 -4.28
N ASP A 69 9.11 8.88 -3.15
CA ASP A 69 10.24 9.80 -3.01
C ASP A 69 10.73 9.89 -1.54
N PHE A 70 11.80 10.67 -1.30
CA PHE A 70 12.39 10.82 0.04
C PHE A 70 11.69 11.90 0.88
N GLU A 71 10.61 12.47 0.37
CA GLU A 71 9.79 13.45 1.08
C GLU A 71 8.58 12.78 1.74
N GLY A 72 8.36 11.47 1.52
CA GLY A 72 7.25 10.71 2.09
C GLY A 72 5.99 10.75 1.23
N ASN A 73 6.05 11.24 -0.01
CA ASN A 73 4.86 11.27 -0.85
C ASN A 73 4.42 9.86 -1.22
N LEU A 74 3.11 9.67 -1.22
CA LEU A 74 2.44 8.43 -1.63
C LEU A 74 2.05 8.48 -3.11
N ASP A 75 1.86 7.31 -3.72
CA ASP A 75 1.36 7.16 -5.09
C ASP A 75 -0.18 7.24 -5.21
N ILE A 76 -0.86 7.60 -4.13
CA ILE A 76 -2.28 7.93 -4.10
C ILE A 76 -2.49 9.37 -3.62
N PRO A 77 -3.44 10.13 -4.21
CA PRO A 77 -3.66 11.53 -3.86
C PRO A 77 -4.33 11.68 -2.48
N PRO A 78 -4.18 12.84 -1.80
CA PRO A 78 -4.74 13.05 -0.45
C PRO A 78 -6.25 12.84 -0.36
N TRP A 79 -7.02 13.19 -1.39
CA TRP A 79 -8.47 12.96 -1.37
C TRP A 79 -8.81 11.46 -1.26
N LEU A 80 -8.03 10.59 -1.89
CA LEU A 80 -8.22 9.14 -1.81
C LEU A 80 -7.76 8.63 -0.45
N GLN A 81 -6.63 9.12 0.07
CA GLN A 81 -6.14 8.75 1.40
C GLN A 81 -7.19 9.00 2.50
N ASN A 82 -7.95 10.10 2.41
CA ASN A 82 -9.02 10.44 3.34
C ASN A 82 -10.32 9.62 3.15
N ASP A 83 -10.46 8.98 1.99
CA ASP A 83 -11.66 8.22 1.59
C ASP A 83 -11.48 6.70 1.79
N LEU A 84 -10.27 6.25 2.15
CA LEU A 84 -9.94 4.87 2.51
C LEU A 84 -10.09 4.69 4.03
N ASP A 85 -10.53 3.50 4.46
CA ASP A 85 -10.60 3.13 5.88
C ASP A 85 -9.19 2.93 6.48
N VAL A 86 -8.25 2.42 5.66
CA VAL A 86 -6.87 2.12 6.06
C VAL A 86 -5.91 2.46 4.93
N VAL A 87 -4.90 3.27 5.23
CA VAL A 87 -3.74 3.49 4.35
C VAL A 87 -2.52 2.85 5.02
N LEU A 88 -1.90 1.91 4.33
CA LEU A 88 -0.59 1.37 4.69
C LEU A 88 0.45 2.03 3.78
N ALA A 89 1.59 2.44 4.32
CA ALA A 89 2.65 3.08 3.55
C ALA A 89 3.94 2.24 3.58
N GLY A 90 4.53 2.00 2.41
CA GLY A 90 5.70 1.13 2.28
C GLY A 90 6.67 1.55 1.19
N PHE A 91 7.96 1.28 1.43
CA PHE A 91 8.96 1.33 0.36
C PHE A 91 8.96 0.02 -0.43
N HIS A 92 8.94 0.13 -1.74
CA HIS A 92 9.03 -1.02 -2.63
C HIS A 92 10.11 -0.79 -3.69
N VAL A 93 10.89 -1.83 -3.97
CA VAL A 93 11.97 -1.80 -4.98
C VAL A 93 11.42 -1.61 -6.39
N GLN A 94 10.16 -1.94 -6.59
CA GLN A 94 9.56 -2.25 -7.88
C GLN A 94 8.61 -1.16 -8.34
N ILE A 95 8.72 0.03 -7.74
CA ILE A 95 7.87 1.18 -8.05
C ILE A 95 8.48 2.01 -9.15
N ARG A 96 7.64 2.79 -9.84
CA ARG A 96 8.08 3.90 -10.64
C ARG A 96 8.38 5.08 -9.71
N PRO A 97 9.66 5.47 -9.51
CA PRO A 97 9.98 6.61 -8.67
C PRO A 97 9.44 7.89 -9.30
N ARG A 98 9.22 8.91 -8.48
CA ARG A 98 8.74 10.22 -8.94
C ARG A 98 9.62 10.86 -10.01
N SER A 99 10.92 10.57 -9.99
CA SER A 99 11.88 11.05 -11.00
C SER A 99 13.04 10.07 -11.20
N LEU A 100 13.72 10.19 -12.35
CA LEU A 100 14.90 9.40 -12.67
C LEU A 100 16.05 9.62 -11.67
N THR A 101 16.21 10.85 -11.18
CA THR A 101 17.23 11.20 -10.19
C THR A 101 16.98 10.49 -8.86
N GLN A 102 15.74 10.46 -8.38
CA GLN A 102 15.38 9.69 -7.18
C GLN A 102 15.60 8.19 -7.41
N GLY A 103 15.22 7.66 -8.58
CA GLY A 103 15.46 6.26 -8.94
C GLY A 103 16.95 5.87 -8.91
N MET A 104 17.81 6.69 -9.50
CA MET A 104 19.26 6.48 -9.46
C MET A 104 19.81 6.56 -8.04
N ARG A 105 19.33 7.50 -7.24
CA ARG A 105 19.72 7.65 -5.83
C ARG A 105 19.36 6.40 -5.01
N TYR A 106 18.17 5.84 -5.17
CA TYR A 106 17.78 4.58 -4.53
C TYR A 106 18.73 3.43 -4.88
N LEU A 107 19.13 3.31 -6.15
CA LEU A 107 20.05 2.26 -6.59
C LEU A 107 21.45 2.41 -5.99
N VAL A 108 21.98 3.64 -5.99
CA VAL A 108 23.30 3.95 -5.41
C VAL A 108 23.32 3.71 -3.91
N ASP A 109 22.33 4.24 -3.19
CA ASP A 109 22.26 4.09 -1.74
C ASP A 109 22.09 2.62 -1.33
N ARG A 110 21.28 1.85 -2.07
CA ARG A 110 21.16 0.41 -1.88
C ARG A 110 22.50 -0.31 -2.07
N ALA A 111 23.23 -0.02 -3.15
CA ALA A 111 24.54 -0.64 -3.40
C ALA A 111 25.54 -0.31 -2.28
N LEU A 112 25.64 0.96 -1.88
CA LEU A 112 26.58 1.41 -0.84
C LEU A 112 26.22 0.88 0.55
N SER A 113 24.93 0.77 0.87
CA SER A 113 24.46 0.22 2.15
C SER A 113 24.87 -1.25 2.35
N GLY A 114 24.98 -2.03 1.26
CA GLY A 114 25.48 -3.41 1.31
C GLY A 114 26.99 -3.49 1.60
N MET A 115 27.73 -2.42 1.38
CA MET A 115 29.19 -2.38 1.51
C MET A 115 29.68 -1.67 2.79
N SER A 116 28.83 -0.87 3.45
CA SER A 116 29.21 -0.06 4.60
C SER A 116 28.12 -0.05 5.68
N SER A 117 28.49 -0.48 6.89
CA SER A 117 27.59 -0.45 8.06
C SER A 117 27.19 0.97 8.46
N TYR A 118 28.06 1.96 8.24
CA TYR A 118 27.76 3.37 8.45
C TYR A 118 26.67 3.86 7.49
N VAL A 119 26.83 3.59 6.19
CA VAL A 119 25.82 3.94 5.19
C VAL A 119 24.52 3.21 5.48
N ALA A 120 24.56 1.91 5.78
CA ALA A 120 23.37 1.15 6.16
C ALA A 120 22.62 1.74 7.35
N LYS A 121 23.34 2.24 8.38
CA LYS A 121 22.73 2.92 9.52
C LYS A 121 22.07 4.24 9.10
N ARG A 122 22.76 5.04 8.29
CA ARG A 122 22.22 6.31 7.76
C ARG A 122 20.96 6.08 6.92
N GLU A 123 20.97 5.06 6.06
CA GLU A 123 19.83 4.67 5.23
C GLU A 123 18.63 4.22 6.06
N ARG A 124 18.86 3.44 7.12
CA ARG A 124 17.77 3.06 8.04
C ARG A 124 17.13 4.28 8.70
N ILE A 125 17.94 5.22 9.20
CA ILE A 125 17.43 6.46 9.81
C ILE A 125 16.60 7.24 8.79
N ARG A 126 17.15 7.49 7.60
CA ARG A 126 16.44 8.19 6.53
C ARG A 126 15.14 7.50 6.15
N ASN A 127 15.15 6.18 5.98
CA ASN A 127 13.94 5.44 5.63
C ASN A 127 12.89 5.53 6.76
N THR A 128 13.31 5.50 8.02
CA THR A 128 12.41 5.76 9.15
C THR A 128 11.82 7.17 9.07
N ASP A 129 12.64 8.19 8.84
CA ASP A 129 12.17 9.58 8.74
C ASP A 129 11.14 9.74 7.61
N VAL A 130 11.40 9.12 6.45
CA VAL A 130 10.48 9.16 5.31
C VAL A 130 9.16 8.45 5.61
N VAL A 131 9.22 7.26 6.24
CA VAL A 131 8.00 6.53 6.64
C VAL A 131 7.20 7.31 7.67
N THR A 132 7.84 8.09 8.55
CA THR A 132 7.13 8.95 9.50
C THR A 132 6.57 10.22 8.88
N ALA A 133 7.09 10.66 7.73
CA ALA A 133 6.60 11.81 7.00
C ALA A 133 5.41 11.49 6.06
N ALA A 134 5.28 10.21 5.68
CA ALA A 134 4.18 9.67 4.90
C ALA A 134 2.91 9.51 5.75
#